data_AF-A0A1F9FQM3-F1
#
_entry.id   AF-A0A1F9FQM3-F1
#
_cell.length_a   1.000
_cell.length_b   1.000
_cell.length_c   1.000
_cell.angle_alpha   90.00
_cell.angle_beta   90.00
_cell.angle_gamma   90.00
#
_symmetry.space_group_name_H-M   'P 1'
#
loop_
_entity.id
_entity.type
_entity.pdbx_description
1 polymer ?
#
loop_
_entity_poly.entity_id
_entity_poly.type
_entity_poly.pdbx_seq_one_letter_code
_entity_poly.pdbx_strand_id
1 'polypeptide(L)'
;MELKGKTVLVWGGAGLVGLAICRELIGEGIKELIVTSLFQDEVDAALAQLKHEYGKNAPSLKGVSGNLFVRAEQKDISRRDLLQDAKQRAILLQDLFDPLNRDILQASEIYLQIMNYKPDVIVDCVNTATAISYQNLYGASKTVLKTMREEKSSQEIQQTVEQLLCMQYLPQLIRHIQILLQSMIAGETKCYLKIGTCGTGGMGLNIPYTHSEDKPSQMLLSKSAIAGAHSMLLFLMGRTPDAPVIKELKPAAAIAWKKIGYGPITKKKEPIYLQSTALKDAVLLEGQFFSQSTTTPRYITDTQGKPRVMEAPYIDLGENGLFSLGEFETITDESQMEFITPEEIAKTAIWEIMGRNTGNDIVAALDTSIMGPTYRAGHLRKYAISYLQQLVEEHGAESIAFEILGPPRLSKLLYEAHLLKRLYGTLQKVLTHDEKKIAAACEELLLNDEELRSRIISIGIPLLLADGKKLLRGKHIAIPAESPVQGYRLDQAHIDTWAHDGWIDLRVENFSLWKERIEAIIREWDTRDRHDTSSHGIKSLHEPTSKEQELLISESKLVSWIFAHEEKGSRMKA
;
A
#
# COMPACT_ATOMS: atom_id res chain seq x y z
N MET A 1 -16.66 -10.87 -13.24
CA MET A 1 -16.04 -12.22 -13.13
C MET A 1 -17.10 -13.23 -12.74
N GLU A 2 -16.99 -14.49 -13.17
CA GLU A 2 -17.84 -15.59 -12.66
C GLU A 2 -17.34 -16.07 -11.29
N LEU A 3 -18.22 -16.13 -10.29
CA LEU A 3 -17.92 -16.57 -8.92
C LEU A 3 -18.12 -18.07 -8.70
N LYS A 4 -18.88 -18.74 -9.55
CA LYS A 4 -19.16 -20.17 -9.43
C LYS A 4 -17.86 -20.97 -9.44
N GLY A 5 -17.71 -21.86 -8.45
CA GLY A 5 -16.55 -22.73 -8.33
C GLY A 5 -15.25 -22.04 -7.88
N LYS A 6 -15.30 -20.76 -7.50
CA LYS A 6 -14.13 -19.99 -7.05
C LYS A 6 -13.82 -20.17 -5.56
N THR A 7 -12.57 -19.94 -5.17
CA THR A 7 -12.17 -19.83 -3.77
C THR A 7 -12.15 -18.36 -3.34
N VAL A 8 -12.85 -18.02 -2.27
CA VAL A 8 -13.00 -16.63 -1.80
C VAL A 8 -12.55 -16.48 -0.36
N LEU A 9 -11.65 -15.53 -0.11
CA LEU A 9 -11.18 -15.15 1.22
C LEU A 9 -11.89 -13.86 1.65
N VAL A 10 -12.58 -13.90 2.79
CA VAL A 10 -13.28 -12.73 3.35
C VAL A 10 -12.61 -12.31 4.65
N TRP A 11 -11.78 -11.26 4.57
CA TRP A 11 -11.19 -10.66 5.77
C TRP A 11 -12.24 -9.90 6.54
N GLY A 12 -12.36 -10.17 7.84
CA GLY A 12 -13.47 -9.64 8.65
C GLY A 12 -14.81 -10.31 8.32
N GLY A 13 -14.80 -11.52 7.77
CA GLY A 13 -15.99 -12.29 7.39
C GLY A 13 -16.92 -12.65 8.57
N ALA A 14 -16.42 -12.66 9.81
CA ALA A 14 -17.27 -12.82 11.00
C ALA A 14 -17.97 -11.51 11.45
N GLY A 15 -17.58 -10.38 10.87
CA GLY A 15 -18.16 -9.06 11.12
C GLY A 15 -19.54 -8.91 10.46
N LEU A 16 -20.23 -7.81 10.79
CA LEU A 16 -21.61 -7.55 10.33
C LEU A 16 -21.74 -7.58 8.79
N VAL A 17 -20.93 -6.79 8.10
CA VAL A 17 -20.92 -6.74 6.62
C VAL A 17 -20.29 -8.00 6.03
N GLY A 18 -19.19 -8.47 6.62
CA GLY A 18 -18.47 -9.65 6.14
C GLY A 18 -19.35 -10.89 6.09
N LEU A 19 -20.21 -11.10 7.11
CA LEU A 19 -21.11 -12.24 7.15
C LEU A 19 -22.21 -12.15 6.09
N ALA A 20 -22.76 -10.95 5.84
CA ALA A 20 -23.70 -10.73 4.76
C ALA A 20 -23.07 -10.99 3.37
N ILE A 21 -21.81 -10.58 3.18
CA ILE A 21 -21.04 -10.91 1.96
C ILE A 21 -20.83 -12.42 1.83
N CYS A 22 -20.49 -13.11 2.93
CA CYS A 22 -20.37 -14.57 2.93
C CYS A 22 -21.66 -15.24 2.43
N ARG A 23 -22.84 -14.78 2.87
CA ARG A 23 -24.14 -15.31 2.44
C ARG A 23 -24.39 -15.13 0.95
N GLU A 24 -24.16 -13.93 0.42
CA GLU A 24 -24.31 -13.64 -1.00
C GLU A 24 -23.34 -14.47 -1.86
N LEU A 25 -22.08 -14.61 -1.42
CA LEU A 25 -21.08 -15.46 -2.09
C LEU A 25 -21.52 -16.92 -2.16
N ILE A 26 -22.08 -17.48 -1.07
CA ILE A 26 -22.61 -18.85 -1.06
C ILE A 26 -23.76 -18.98 -2.08
N GLY A 27 -24.62 -17.97 -2.18
CA GLY A 27 -25.69 -17.91 -3.18
C GLY A 27 -25.19 -17.99 -4.63
N GLU A 28 -24.01 -17.43 -4.91
CA GLU A 28 -23.35 -17.46 -6.22
C GLU A 28 -22.64 -18.80 -6.53
N GLY A 29 -22.64 -19.76 -5.61
CA GLY A 29 -22.13 -21.11 -5.84
C GLY A 29 -20.60 -21.20 -5.87
N ILE A 30 -19.91 -20.43 -5.02
CA ILE A 30 -18.47 -20.55 -4.80
C ILE A 30 -18.09 -21.97 -4.32
N LYS A 31 -16.84 -22.38 -4.55
CA LYS A 31 -16.33 -23.70 -4.13
C LYS A 31 -15.90 -23.73 -2.67
N GLU A 32 -15.18 -22.69 -2.25
CA GLU A 32 -14.57 -22.60 -0.93
C GLU A 32 -14.62 -21.18 -0.41
N LEU A 33 -14.96 -21.03 0.87
CA LEU A 33 -15.06 -19.77 1.58
C LEU A 33 -14.15 -19.80 2.81
N ILE A 34 -13.24 -18.83 2.89
CA ILE A 34 -12.37 -18.64 4.04
C ILE A 34 -12.86 -17.41 4.80
N VAL A 35 -13.34 -17.62 6.02
CA VAL A 35 -13.85 -16.58 6.92
C VAL A 35 -12.78 -16.22 7.93
N THR A 36 -12.49 -14.93 8.08
CA THR A 36 -11.54 -14.47 9.09
C THR A 36 -12.12 -13.48 10.08
N SER A 37 -11.53 -13.45 11.28
CA SER A 37 -11.73 -12.41 12.29
C SER A 37 -10.45 -12.22 13.12
N LEU A 38 -10.44 -11.26 14.02
CA LEU A 38 -9.35 -11.12 14.99
C LEU A 38 -9.35 -12.27 16.00
N PHE A 39 -10.54 -12.70 16.45
CA PHE A 39 -10.69 -13.71 17.49
C PHE A 39 -11.25 -15.04 16.96
N GLN A 40 -10.77 -16.15 17.51
CA GLN A 40 -11.14 -17.50 17.06
C GLN A 40 -12.62 -17.83 17.35
N ASP A 41 -13.15 -17.37 18.49
CA ASP A 41 -14.55 -17.58 18.88
C ASP A 41 -15.53 -16.93 17.89
N GLU A 42 -15.19 -15.76 17.36
CA GLU A 42 -15.98 -15.07 16.34
C GLU A 42 -15.98 -15.84 15.01
N VAL A 43 -14.84 -16.39 14.61
CA VAL A 43 -14.71 -17.25 13.43
C VAL A 43 -15.55 -18.51 13.60
N ASP A 44 -15.40 -19.22 14.70
CA ASP A 44 -16.12 -20.46 14.97
C ASP A 44 -17.64 -20.25 14.98
N ALA A 45 -18.10 -19.14 15.58
CA ALA A 45 -19.51 -18.75 15.58
C ALA A 45 -20.03 -18.47 14.16
N ALA A 46 -19.28 -17.72 13.35
CA ALA A 46 -19.66 -17.42 11.97
C ALA A 46 -19.73 -18.70 11.11
N LEU A 47 -18.77 -19.60 11.25
CA LEU A 47 -18.76 -20.88 10.52
C LEU A 47 -19.93 -21.78 10.94
N ALA A 48 -20.21 -21.88 12.25
CA ALA A 48 -21.34 -22.64 12.76
C ALA A 48 -22.67 -22.08 12.22
N GLN A 49 -22.81 -20.76 12.17
CA GLN A 49 -23.97 -20.07 11.64
C GLN A 49 -24.16 -20.36 10.14
N LEU A 50 -23.13 -20.16 9.32
CA LEU A 50 -23.21 -20.44 7.87
C LEU A 50 -23.51 -21.92 7.60
N LYS A 51 -22.92 -22.83 8.37
CA LYS A 51 -23.20 -24.27 8.25
C LYS A 51 -24.64 -24.61 8.62
N HIS A 52 -25.19 -23.95 9.63
CA HIS A 52 -26.59 -24.12 10.04
C HIS A 52 -27.55 -23.57 8.97
N GLU A 53 -27.27 -22.39 8.41
CA GLU A 53 -28.11 -21.72 7.41
C GLU A 53 -28.16 -22.49 6.07
N TYR A 54 -27.03 -22.99 5.58
CA TYR A 54 -26.93 -23.59 4.24
C TYR A 54 -26.85 -25.12 4.22
N GLY A 55 -26.55 -25.77 5.35
CA GLY A 55 -26.53 -27.22 5.47
C GLY A 55 -25.66 -27.89 4.39
N LYS A 56 -26.27 -28.77 3.59
CA LYS A 56 -25.59 -29.48 2.48
C LYS A 56 -25.23 -28.59 1.29
N ASN A 57 -25.82 -27.40 1.20
CA ASN A 57 -25.55 -26.43 0.14
C ASN A 57 -24.38 -25.50 0.50
N ALA A 58 -23.82 -25.59 1.72
CA ALA A 58 -22.65 -24.82 2.10
C ALA A 58 -21.41 -25.24 1.28
N PRO A 59 -20.54 -24.29 0.87
CA PRO A 59 -19.27 -24.61 0.24
C PRO A 59 -18.29 -25.24 1.26
N SER A 60 -17.07 -25.55 0.81
CA SER A 60 -15.97 -25.82 1.75
C SER A 60 -15.77 -24.60 2.64
N LEU A 61 -15.98 -24.72 3.95
CA LEU A 61 -15.83 -23.61 4.90
C LEU A 61 -14.51 -23.75 5.67
N LYS A 62 -13.71 -22.67 5.71
CA LYS A 62 -12.45 -22.58 6.47
C LYS A 62 -12.45 -21.33 7.34
N GLY A 63 -11.78 -21.40 8.48
CA GLY A 63 -11.68 -20.31 9.45
C GLY A 63 -10.23 -19.96 9.75
N VAL A 64 -9.93 -18.66 9.85
CA VAL A 64 -8.61 -18.17 10.30
C VAL A 64 -8.79 -17.00 11.25
N SER A 65 -8.14 -17.04 12.41
CA SER A 65 -8.10 -15.90 13.33
C SER A 65 -6.71 -15.28 13.45
N GLY A 66 -6.68 -13.98 13.75
CA GLY A 66 -5.46 -13.27 14.13
C GLY A 66 -5.33 -11.90 13.49
N ASN A 67 -4.32 -11.16 13.93
CA ASN A 67 -3.99 -9.84 13.42
C ASN A 67 -3.28 -9.92 12.06
N LEU A 68 -3.90 -9.35 11.03
CA LEU A 68 -3.38 -9.31 9.66
C LEU A 68 -2.20 -8.34 9.46
N PHE A 69 -1.98 -7.41 10.38
CA PHE A 69 -1.00 -6.32 10.23
C PHE A 69 0.39 -6.65 10.80
N VAL A 70 0.65 -7.91 11.12
CA VAL A 70 1.90 -8.38 11.75
C VAL A 70 2.40 -9.66 11.10
N ARG A 71 3.57 -10.15 11.54
CA ARG A 71 4.06 -11.47 11.16
C ARG A 71 3.15 -12.56 11.75
N ALA A 72 3.08 -13.71 11.10
CA ALA A 72 2.20 -14.81 11.52
C ALA A 72 2.45 -15.29 12.96
N GLU A 73 3.71 -15.33 13.39
CA GLU A 73 4.09 -15.68 14.77
C GLU A 73 3.58 -14.68 15.82
N GLN A 74 3.25 -13.46 15.41
CA GLN A 74 2.78 -12.37 16.28
C GLN A 74 1.27 -12.19 16.21
N LYS A 75 0.55 -12.92 15.34
CA LYS A 75 -0.85 -12.64 15.00
C LYS A 75 -1.80 -12.72 16.20
N ASP A 76 -1.47 -13.53 17.20
CA ASP A 76 -2.28 -13.75 18.40
C ASP A 76 -1.77 -12.94 19.62
N ILE A 77 -0.72 -12.12 19.45
CA ILE A 77 -0.16 -11.28 20.52
C ILE A 77 -0.83 -9.91 20.47
N SER A 78 -1.23 -9.39 21.65
CA SER A 78 -1.84 -8.06 21.71
C SER A 78 -0.85 -6.99 21.29
N ARG A 79 -1.35 -5.94 20.61
CA ARG A 79 -0.51 -4.81 20.18
C ARG A 79 0.21 -4.14 21.36
N ARG A 80 -0.44 -4.08 22.53
CA ARG A 80 0.16 -3.54 23.75
C ARG A 80 1.39 -4.35 24.14
N ASP A 81 1.29 -5.66 24.16
CA ASP A 81 2.38 -6.54 24.61
C ASP A 81 3.55 -6.51 23.61
N LEU A 82 3.26 -6.49 22.31
CA LEU A 82 4.28 -6.32 21.26
C LEU A 82 5.09 -5.02 21.43
N LEU A 83 4.46 -3.92 21.85
CA LEU A 83 5.13 -2.63 22.03
C LEU A 83 5.90 -2.52 23.34
N GLN A 84 5.53 -3.31 24.36
CA GLN A 84 6.25 -3.37 25.64
C GLN A 84 7.50 -4.23 25.54
N ASP A 85 7.48 -5.31 24.75
CA ASP A 85 8.65 -6.15 24.52
C ASP A 85 9.65 -5.48 23.55
N ALA A 86 10.90 -5.36 23.98
CA ALA A 86 11.95 -4.69 23.19
C ALA A 86 12.31 -5.43 21.90
N LYS A 87 12.32 -6.77 21.91
CA LYS A 87 12.65 -7.59 20.75
C LYS A 87 11.52 -7.53 19.72
N GLN A 88 10.27 -7.64 20.17
CA GLN A 88 9.10 -7.54 19.30
C GLN A 88 8.97 -6.14 18.68
N ARG A 89 9.20 -5.09 19.48
CA ARG A 89 9.20 -3.71 18.99
C ARG A 89 10.28 -3.47 17.94
N ALA A 90 11.49 -4.02 18.12
CA ALA A 90 12.55 -3.91 17.12
C ALA A 90 12.15 -4.58 15.78
N ILE A 91 11.50 -5.74 15.82
CA ILE A 91 10.97 -6.41 14.62
C ILE A 91 9.92 -5.53 13.93
N LEU A 92 8.99 -4.93 14.69
CA LEU A 92 7.98 -4.03 14.13
C LEU A 92 8.61 -2.80 13.46
N LEU A 93 9.65 -2.21 14.06
CA LEU A 93 10.37 -1.09 13.46
C LEU A 93 11.04 -1.51 12.16
N GLN A 94 11.71 -2.66 12.15
CA GLN A 94 12.32 -3.23 10.96
C GLN A 94 11.29 -3.43 9.85
N ASP A 95 10.17 -4.09 10.16
CA ASP A 95 9.10 -4.36 9.20
C ASP A 95 8.48 -3.08 8.64
N LEU A 96 8.46 -2.00 9.42
CA LEU A 96 7.89 -0.73 8.97
C LEU A 96 8.87 0.09 8.12
N PHE A 97 10.12 0.23 8.55
CA PHE A 97 11.05 1.22 8.00
C PHE A 97 12.13 0.65 7.05
N ASP A 98 12.49 -0.63 7.14
CA ASP A 98 13.45 -1.22 6.20
C ASP A 98 12.83 -1.41 4.81
N PRO A 99 13.59 -1.44 3.71
CA PRO A 99 13.07 -1.82 2.40
C PRO A 99 12.32 -3.17 2.44
N LEU A 100 11.22 -3.29 1.69
CA LEU A 100 10.52 -4.58 1.59
C LEU A 100 11.50 -5.64 1.05
N ASN A 101 11.68 -6.70 1.81
CA ASN A 101 12.47 -7.85 1.39
C ASN A 101 11.65 -9.14 1.52
N ARG A 102 12.24 -10.24 1.05
CA ARG A 102 11.59 -11.55 1.04
C ARG A 102 11.26 -12.04 2.45
N ASP A 103 12.12 -11.77 3.44
CA ASP A 103 11.91 -12.22 4.82
C ASP A 103 10.70 -11.53 5.46
N ILE A 104 10.59 -10.21 5.30
CA ILE A 104 9.43 -9.43 5.77
C ILE A 104 8.15 -9.90 5.06
N LEU A 105 8.20 -10.04 3.74
CA LEU A 105 7.04 -10.46 2.94
C LEU A 105 6.56 -11.86 3.35
N GLN A 106 7.46 -12.85 3.37
CA GLN A 106 7.10 -14.25 3.59
C GLN A 106 6.74 -14.58 5.03
N ALA A 107 7.17 -13.75 5.99
CA ALA A 107 6.76 -13.87 7.39
C ALA A 107 5.39 -13.22 7.69
N SER A 108 4.85 -12.40 6.78
CA SER A 108 3.58 -11.70 7.00
C SER A 108 2.39 -12.66 7.03
N GLU A 109 1.45 -12.42 7.95
CA GLU A 109 0.20 -13.18 8.05
C GLU A 109 -0.62 -13.10 6.74
N ILE A 110 -0.67 -11.93 6.10
CA ILE A 110 -1.38 -11.74 4.82
C ILE A 110 -0.79 -12.64 3.73
N TYR A 111 0.53 -12.67 3.61
CA TYR A 111 1.21 -13.48 2.60
C TYR A 111 0.92 -14.96 2.82
N LEU A 112 1.03 -15.46 4.05
CA LEU A 112 0.76 -16.86 4.37
C LEU A 112 -0.69 -17.24 4.11
N GLN A 113 -1.67 -16.41 4.48
CA GLN A 113 -3.08 -16.70 4.18
C GLN A 113 -3.33 -16.80 2.67
N ILE A 114 -2.83 -15.84 1.89
CA ILE A 114 -3.01 -15.85 0.43
C ILE A 114 -2.32 -17.08 -0.20
N MET A 115 -1.13 -17.43 0.28
CA MET A 115 -0.39 -18.58 -0.25
C MET A 115 -0.99 -19.93 0.14
N ASN A 116 -1.56 -20.04 1.34
CA ASN A 116 -2.17 -21.27 1.85
C ASN A 116 -3.51 -21.58 1.16
N TYR A 117 -4.30 -20.55 0.88
CA TYR A 117 -5.66 -20.72 0.34
C TYR A 117 -5.78 -20.42 -1.16
N LYS A 118 -4.81 -19.71 -1.75
CA LYS A 118 -4.82 -19.30 -3.17
C LYS A 118 -6.18 -18.73 -3.62
N PRO A 119 -6.71 -17.69 -2.95
CA PRO A 119 -8.04 -17.17 -3.26
C PRO A 119 -8.07 -16.51 -4.64
N ASP A 120 -9.09 -16.82 -5.43
CA ASP A 120 -9.41 -16.10 -6.67
C ASP A 120 -9.88 -14.68 -6.35
N VAL A 121 -10.64 -14.51 -5.27
CA VAL A 121 -11.21 -13.24 -4.83
C VAL A 121 -10.92 -13.03 -3.36
N ILE A 122 -10.50 -11.81 -3.01
CA ILE A 122 -10.37 -11.34 -1.63
C ILE A 122 -11.39 -10.24 -1.42
N VAL A 123 -12.23 -10.37 -0.39
CA VAL A 123 -13.12 -9.31 0.07
C VAL A 123 -12.67 -8.85 1.45
N ASP A 124 -12.19 -7.62 1.53
CA ASP A 124 -11.64 -7.05 2.75
C ASP A 124 -12.68 -6.18 3.45
N CYS A 125 -13.29 -6.71 4.51
CA CYS A 125 -14.23 -6.01 5.37
C CYS A 125 -13.58 -5.43 6.63
N VAL A 126 -12.27 -5.58 6.81
CA VAL A 126 -11.56 -5.06 8.00
C VAL A 126 -11.50 -3.55 7.90
N ASN A 127 -11.88 -2.83 8.95
CA ASN A 127 -11.72 -1.37 8.94
C ASN A 127 -10.26 -0.94 9.17
N THR A 128 -9.41 -1.07 8.14
CA THR A 128 -7.97 -0.77 8.16
C THR A 128 -7.69 0.65 8.65
N ALA A 129 -8.51 1.62 8.24
CA ALA A 129 -8.40 3.00 8.70
C ALA A 129 -8.60 3.11 10.22
N THR A 130 -9.60 2.44 10.80
CA THR A 130 -9.77 2.36 12.26
C THR A 130 -8.59 1.65 12.92
N ALA A 131 -8.18 0.49 12.41
CA ALA A 131 -7.10 -0.32 12.98
C ALA A 131 -5.77 0.44 13.09
N ILE A 132 -5.48 1.31 12.11
CA ILE A 132 -4.28 2.15 12.11
C ILE A 132 -4.47 3.42 12.97
N SER A 133 -5.55 4.18 12.75
CA SER A 133 -5.72 5.50 13.39
C SER A 133 -5.97 5.43 14.91
N TYR A 134 -6.60 4.37 15.40
CA TYR A 134 -6.93 4.22 16.83
C TYR A 134 -5.73 3.80 17.70
N GLN A 135 -4.53 3.71 17.13
CA GLN A 135 -3.28 3.53 17.89
C GLN A 135 -2.85 4.77 18.70
N ASN A 136 -3.63 5.87 18.66
CA ASN A 136 -3.48 7.07 19.49
C ASN A 136 -2.10 7.75 19.37
N LEU A 137 -1.70 8.07 18.14
CA LEU A 137 -0.45 8.78 17.83
C LEU A 137 -0.25 10.04 18.68
N TYR A 138 -1.30 10.86 18.81
CA TYR A 138 -1.26 12.09 19.60
C TYR A 138 -0.99 11.83 21.09
N GLY A 139 -1.55 10.75 21.64
CA GLY A 139 -1.24 10.29 22.99
C GLY A 139 0.23 9.91 23.13
N ALA A 140 0.76 9.13 22.19
CA ALA A 140 2.18 8.75 22.18
C ALA A 140 3.11 9.97 22.06
N SER A 141 2.77 10.94 21.21
CA SER A 141 3.54 12.18 21.08
C SER A 141 3.58 12.98 22.38
N LYS A 142 2.43 13.10 23.07
CA LYS A 142 2.37 13.75 24.39
C LYS A 142 3.22 13.02 25.43
N THR A 143 3.21 11.68 25.42
CA THR A 143 4.05 10.86 26.29
C THR A 143 5.53 11.14 26.06
N VAL A 144 6.00 11.13 24.80
CA VAL A 144 7.40 11.44 24.47
C VAL A 144 7.78 12.85 24.96
N LEU A 145 6.96 13.87 24.66
CA LEU A 145 7.22 15.24 25.09
C LEU A 145 7.29 15.39 26.62
N LYS A 146 6.43 14.66 27.34
CA LYS A 146 6.45 14.63 28.81
C LYS A 146 7.75 13.99 29.31
N THR A 147 8.09 12.80 28.80
CA THR A 147 9.32 12.07 29.19
C THR A 147 10.58 12.90 28.94
N MET A 148 10.65 13.63 27.81
CA MET A 148 11.78 14.50 27.48
C MET A 148 11.93 15.71 28.43
N ARG A 149 10.84 16.17 29.05
CA ARG A 149 10.86 17.28 30.01
C ARG A 149 11.22 16.85 31.43
N GLU A 150 11.00 15.58 31.77
CA GLU A 150 11.07 15.07 33.15
C GLU A 150 12.45 14.51 33.58
N GLU A 151 13.57 14.92 32.97
CA GLU A 151 14.95 14.41 33.24
C GLU A 151 15.02 12.86 33.35
N LYS A 152 14.19 12.17 32.56
CA LYS A 152 14.12 10.70 32.54
C LYS A 152 15.39 10.09 31.96
N SER A 153 15.61 8.81 32.26
CA SER A 153 16.77 8.09 31.73
C SER A 153 16.72 8.00 30.20
N SER A 154 17.88 7.95 29.55
CA SER A 154 17.97 7.82 28.09
C SER A 154 17.25 6.57 27.56
N GLN A 155 17.19 5.50 28.34
CA GLN A 155 16.49 4.26 27.98
C GLN A 155 14.96 4.44 27.96
N GLU A 156 14.39 5.14 28.94
CA GLU A 156 12.95 5.44 28.96
C GLU A 156 12.56 6.34 27.78
N ILE A 157 13.39 7.36 27.48
CA ILE A 157 13.18 8.23 26.33
C ILE A 157 13.20 7.39 25.04
N GLN A 158 14.24 6.57 24.85
CA GLN A 158 14.37 5.69 23.68
C GLN A 158 13.14 4.80 23.51
N GLN A 159 12.67 4.13 24.56
CA GLN A 159 11.49 3.27 24.50
C GLN A 159 10.25 4.03 24.03
N THR A 160 9.99 5.23 24.57
CA THR A 160 8.82 6.04 24.18
C THR A 160 8.93 6.53 22.73
N VAL A 161 10.13 6.85 22.25
CA VAL A 161 10.38 7.24 20.86
C VAL A 161 10.15 6.04 19.91
N GLU A 162 10.68 4.86 20.24
CA GLU A 162 10.45 3.64 19.45
C GLU A 162 8.96 3.29 19.37
N GLN A 163 8.21 3.42 20.48
CA GLN A 163 6.76 3.23 20.47
C GLN A 163 6.04 4.24 19.58
N LEU A 164 6.45 5.52 19.61
CA LEU A 164 5.92 6.56 18.73
C LEU A 164 6.18 6.23 17.24
N LEU A 165 7.36 5.72 16.90
CA LEU A 165 7.71 5.31 15.53
C LEU A 165 6.83 4.15 15.05
N CYS A 166 6.58 3.14 15.89
CA CYS A 166 5.67 2.04 15.58
C CYS A 166 4.20 2.46 15.40
N MET A 167 3.81 3.64 15.89
CA MET A 167 2.44 4.16 15.81
C MET A 167 2.23 5.15 14.64
N GLN A 168 3.25 5.39 13.81
CA GLN A 168 3.10 6.24 12.64
C GLN A 168 2.10 5.62 11.65
N TYR A 169 1.10 6.40 11.23
CA TYR A 169 -0.02 5.87 10.46
C TYR A 169 0.36 5.54 9.00
N LEU A 170 1.07 6.45 8.32
CA LEU A 170 1.41 6.28 6.90
C LEU A 170 2.40 5.14 6.64
N PRO A 171 3.50 4.97 7.40
CA PRO A 171 4.41 3.83 7.21
C PRO A 171 3.68 2.49 7.33
N GLN A 172 2.76 2.35 8.29
CA GLN A 172 1.95 1.15 8.46
C GLN A 172 1.05 0.89 7.25
N LEU A 173 0.37 1.93 6.75
CA LEU A 173 -0.51 1.79 5.58
C LEU A 173 0.28 1.45 4.31
N ILE A 174 1.41 2.13 4.07
CA ILE A 174 2.26 1.88 2.89
C ILE A 174 2.79 0.45 2.93
N ARG A 175 3.30 -0.01 4.07
CA ARG A 175 3.78 -1.39 4.24
C ARG A 175 2.67 -2.41 3.97
N HIS A 176 1.49 -2.17 4.52
CA HIS A 176 0.33 -3.04 4.33
C HIS A 176 -0.01 -3.18 2.83
N ILE A 177 -0.04 -2.07 2.09
CA ILE A 177 -0.29 -2.07 0.65
C ILE A 177 0.80 -2.81 -0.14
N GLN A 178 2.07 -2.59 0.19
CA GLN A 178 3.19 -3.29 -0.45
C GLN A 178 3.10 -4.81 -0.26
N ILE A 179 2.87 -5.27 0.97
CA ILE A 179 2.71 -6.69 1.29
C ILE A 179 1.48 -7.25 0.56
N LEU A 180 0.35 -6.57 0.61
CA LEU A 180 -0.89 -7.00 -0.01
C LEU A 180 -0.73 -7.18 -1.53
N LEU A 181 -0.17 -6.19 -2.23
CA LEU A 181 0.06 -6.25 -3.67
C LEU A 181 0.97 -7.42 -4.05
N GLN A 182 2.13 -7.55 -3.41
CA GLN A 182 3.09 -8.63 -3.71
C GLN A 182 2.51 -10.00 -3.39
N SER A 183 1.75 -10.11 -2.30
CA SER A 183 1.09 -11.37 -1.91
C SER A 183 0.03 -11.78 -2.91
N MET A 184 -0.80 -10.84 -3.39
CA MET A 184 -1.84 -11.15 -4.40
C MET A 184 -1.26 -11.52 -5.76
N ILE A 185 -0.15 -10.88 -6.17
CA ILE A 185 0.58 -11.25 -7.39
C ILE A 185 1.11 -12.68 -7.25
N ALA A 186 1.80 -13.00 -6.15
CA ALA A 186 2.32 -14.35 -5.88
C ALA A 186 1.20 -15.40 -5.69
N GLY A 187 0.05 -14.97 -5.17
CA GLY A 187 -1.15 -15.76 -4.99
C GLY A 187 -1.98 -15.96 -6.25
N GLU A 188 -1.66 -15.23 -7.32
CA GLU A 188 -2.44 -15.13 -8.56
C GLU A 188 -3.92 -14.75 -8.35
N THR A 189 -4.20 -14.01 -7.27
CA THR A 189 -5.54 -13.48 -6.96
C THR A 189 -6.03 -12.64 -8.13
N LYS A 190 -7.31 -12.78 -8.48
CA LYS A 190 -7.91 -12.13 -9.66
C LYS A 190 -8.64 -10.85 -9.31
N CYS A 191 -9.27 -10.78 -8.13
CA CYS A 191 -9.98 -9.59 -7.67
C CYS A 191 -9.78 -9.34 -6.17
N TYR A 192 -9.59 -8.08 -5.81
CA TYR A 192 -9.62 -7.59 -4.44
C TYR A 192 -10.67 -6.48 -4.34
N LEU A 193 -11.62 -6.67 -3.42
CA LEU A 193 -12.65 -5.69 -3.11
C LEU A 193 -12.49 -5.22 -1.66
N LYS A 194 -12.33 -3.91 -1.47
CA LYS A 194 -12.34 -3.28 -0.15
C LYS A 194 -13.73 -2.78 0.23
N ILE A 195 -14.23 -3.15 1.41
CA ILE A 195 -15.28 -2.38 2.09
C ILE A 195 -14.58 -1.33 2.97
N GLY A 196 -14.54 -0.11 2.46
CA GLY A 196 -13.89 1.03 3.08
C GLY A 196 -14.78 1.76 4.08
N THR A 197 -14.32 2.93 4.50
CA THR A 197 -15.06 3.85 5.36
C THR A 197 -14.77 5.29 4.95
N CYS A 198 -15.69 6.21 5.25
CA CYS A 198 -15.45 7.66 5.16
C CYS A 198 -14.90 8.24 6.48
N GLY A 199 -14.86 7.44 7.56
CA GLY A 199 -14.50 7.87 8.91
C GLY A 199 -15.68 8.49 9.68
N THR A 200 -16.49 9.31 9.03
CA THR A 200 -17.61 10.08 9.63
C THR A 200 -19.01 9.49 9.37
N GLY A 201 -19.10 8.33 8.71
CA GLY A 201 -20.40 7.76 8.33
C GLY A 201 -21.17 8.62 7.33
N GLY A 202 -20.48 9.32 6.42
CA GLY A 202 -21.10 10.15 5.38
C GLY A 202 -21.36 11.60 5.77
N MET A 203 -21.27 11.92 7.07
CA MET A 203 -21.45 13.29 7.54
C MET A 203 -20.20 14.15 7.34
N GLY A 204 -20.39 15.48 7.35
CA GLY A 204 -19.31 16.46 7.20
C GLY A 204 -18.44 16.64 8.44
N LEU A 205 -17.57 17.66 8.39
CA LEU A 205 -16.68 18.02 9.52
C LEU A 205 -17.44 18.46 10.78
N ASN A 206 -18.73 18.80 10.65
CA ASN A 206 -19.62 19.20 11.74
C ASN A 206 -20.34 18.02 12.42
N ILE A 207 -19.89 16.78 12.21
CA ILE A 207 -20.46 15.56 12.80
C ILE A 207 -20.67 15.68 14.33
N PRO A 208 -21.90 15.49 14.83
CA PRO A 208 -22.18 15.53 16.26
C PRO A 208 -21.77 14.26 17.03
N TYR A 209 -21.58 13.12 16.35
CA TYR A 209 -21.31 11.82 16.98
C TYR A 209 -19.81 11.57 17.16
N THR A 210 -19.21 12.15 18.19
CA THR A 210 -17.79 11.98 18.56
C THR A 210 -17.63 11.47 20.00
N HIS A 211 -16.59 10.70 20.28
CA HIS A 211 -16.26 10.22 21.63
C HIS A 211 -15.56 11.28 22.51
N SER A 212 -15.42 12.52 22.02
CA SER A 212 -14.70 13.61 22.70
C SER A 212 -15.42 14.94 22.49
N GLU A 213 -15.13 15.92 23.36
CA GLU A 213 -15.67 17.28 23.25
C GLU A 213 -15.22 18.01 21.97
N ASP A 214 -14.04 17.67 21.43
CA ASP A 214 -13.57 18.17 20.13
C ASP A 214 -14.47 17.67 18.98
N LYS A 215 -15.03 18.61 18.22
CA LYS A 215 -15.90 18.37 17.06
C LYS A 215 -15.28 18.94 15.79
N PRO A 216 -14.71 18.11 14.89
CA PRO A 216 -14.46 16.67 15.01
C PRO A 216 -13.13 16.39 15.72
N SER A 217 -13.02 15.24 16.39
CA SER A 217 -11.81 14.86 17.12
C SER A 217 -10.62 14.61 16.18
N GLN A 218 -9.40 14.86 16.66
CA GLN A 218 -8.17 14.57 15.89
C GLN A 218 -8.08 13.08 15.50
N MET A 219 -8.59 12.19 16.36
CA MET A 219 -8.63 10.75 16.11
C MET A 219 -9.61 10.40 14.98
N LEU A 220 -10.80 11.03 14.96
CA LEU A 220 -11.79 10.83 13.91
C LEU A 220 -11.27 11.34 12.56
N LEU A 221 -10.67 12.54 12.54
CA LEU A 221 -10.05 13.09 11.33
C LEU A 221 -8.88 12.23 10.83
N SER A 222 -8.10 11.65 11.74
CA SER A 222 -7.05 10.70 11.38
C SER A 222 -7.63 9.47 10.67
N LYS A 223 -8.76 8.93 11.15
CA LYS A 223 -9.46 7.82 10.48
C LYS A 223 -9.87 8.20 9.06
N SER A 224 -10.48 9.38 8.86
CA SER A 224 -10.86 9.87 7.52
C SER A 224 -9.65 10.10 6.61
N ALA A 225 -8.56 10.70 7.12
CA ALA A 225 -7.34 10.94 6.35
C ALA A 225 -6.70 9.62 5.88
N ILE A 226 -6.59 8.63 6.78
CA ILE A 226 -6.07 7.30 6.43
C ILE A 226 -7.01 6.57 5.47
N ALA A 227 -8.33 6.73 5.61
CA ALA A 227 -9.27 6.14 4.68
C ALA A 227 -9.15 6.72 3.26
N GLY A 228 -8.86 8.02 3.12
CA GLY A 228 -8.58 8.65 1.83
C GLY A 228 -7.22 8.25 1.25
N ALA A 229 -6.17 8.19 2.08
CA ALA A 229 -4.86 7.69 1.68
C ALA A 229 -4.94 6.23 1.19
N HIS A 230 -5.75 5.40 1.86
CA HIS A 230 -5.97 4.02 1.45
C HIS A 230 -6.61 3.93 0.07
N SER A 231 -7.68 4.70 -0.21
CA SER A 231 -8.30 4.76 -1.54
C SER A 231 -7.32 5.15 -2.64
N MET A 232 -6.46 6.13 -2.38
CA MET A 232 -5.45 6.56 -3.36
C MET A 232 -4.39 5.47 -3.62
N LEU A 233 -3.98 4.74 -2.59
CA LEU A 233 -3.06 3.61 -2.74
C LEU A 233 -3.71 2.43 -3.49
N LEU A 234 -4.99 2.14 -3.23
CA LEU A 234 -5.76 1.14 -3.99
C LEU A 234 -5.93 1.56 -5.47
N PHE A 235 -6.14 2.85 -5.74
CA PHE A 235 -6.12 3.39 -7.09
C PHE A 235 -4.78 3.13 -7.81
N LEU A 236 -3.65 3.37 -7.14
CA LEU A 236 -2.33 3.05 -7.69
C LEU A 236 -2.18 1.54 -7.96
N MET A 237 -2.58 0.69 -7.01
CA MET A 237 -2.58 -0.77 -7.20
C MET A 237 -3.43 -1.21 -8.40
N GLY A 238 -4.61 -0.60 -8.59
CA GLY A 238 -5.50 -0.87 -9.71
C GLY A 238 -4.88 -0.57 -11.07
N ARG A 239 -3.93 0.37 -11.12
CA ARG A 239 -3.19 0.78 -12.32
C ARG A 239 -1.85 0.05 -12.52
N THR A 240 -1.41 -0.73 -11.54
CA THR A 240 -0.19 -1.54 -11.65
C THR A 240 -0.41 -2.67 -12.67
N PRO A 241 0.46 -2.83 -13.68
CA PRO A 241 0.45 -3.98 -14.59
C PRO A 241 0.52 -5.31 -13.82
N ASP A 242 -0.07 -6.38 -14.37
CA ASP A 242 -0.14 -7.72 -13.78
C ASP A 242 -0.85 -7.81 -12.40
N ALA A 243 -1.32 -6.69 -11.82
CA ALA A 243 -2.04 -6.69 -10.54
C ALA A 243 -3.51 -7.13 -10.71
N PRO A 244 -4.14 -7.68 -9.66
CA PRO A 244 -5.57 -8.01 -9.66
C PRO A 244 -6.47 -6.82 -9.98
N VAL A 245 -7.73 -7.10 -10.28
CA VAL A 245 -8.78 -6.08 -10.31
C VAL A 245 -8.97 -5.55 -8.88
N ILE A 246 -8.75 -4.25 -8.69
CA ILE A 246 -8.89 -3.58 -7.39
C ILE A 246 -10.16 -2.74 -7.40
N LYS A 247 -11.00 -2.91 -6.39
CA LYS A 247 -12.26 -2.18 -6.20
C LYS A 247 -12.43 -1.72 -4.77
N GLU A 248 -13.20 -0.65 -4.55
CA GLU A 248 -13.58 -0.21 -3.21
C GLU A 248 -15.02 0.27 -3.15
N LEU A 249 -15.79 -0.22 -2.17
CA LEU A 249 -17.07 0.35 -1.76
C LEU A 249 -16.88 1.14 -0.46
N LYS A 250 -17.47 2.33 -0.35
CA LYS A 250 -17.48 3.10 0.90
C LYS A 250 -18.90 3.36 1.38
N PRO A 251 -19.41 2.57 2.34
CA PRO A 251 -20.64 2.90 3.04
C PRO A 251 -20.49 4.26 3.75
N ALA A 252 -21.44 5.15 3.48
CA ALA A 252 -21.49 6.52 3.99
C ALA A 252 -22.75 6.75 4.83
N ALA A 253 -23.11 5.75 5.64
CA ALA A 253 -24.23 5.77 6.59
C ALA A 253 -23.90 4.85 7.78
N ALA A 254 -24.71 4.84 8.82
CA ALA A 254 -24.57 3.84 9.88
C ALA A 254 -24.87 2.44 9.31
N ILE A 255 -24.05 1.44 9.65
CA ILE A 255 -24.31 0.06 9.22
C ILE A 255 -25.07 -0.65 10.33
N ALA A 256 -26.31 -1.05 10.04
CA ALA A 256 -27.24 -1.60 11.03
C ALA A 256 -28.07 -2.75 10.46
N TRP A 257 -28.45 -3.78 11.21
CA TRP A 257 -28.01 -4.17 12.56
C TRP A 257 -27.71 -5.68 12.61
N LYS A 258 -26.92 -6.12 13.59
CA LYS A 258 -26.59 -7.54 13.81
C LYS A 258 -27.72 -8.27 14.55
N LYS A 259 -28.20 -7.69 15.64
CA LYS A 259 -29.30 -8.23 16.46
C LYS A 259 -29.98 -7.12 17.27
N ILE A 260 -31.23 -7.36 17.64
CA ILE A 260 -31.96 -6.59 18.64
C ILE A 260 -32.19 -7.52 19.83
N GLY A 261 -32.01 -7.04 21.04
CA GLY A 261 -32.16 -7.87 22.24
C GLY A 261 -32.38 -7.08 23.50
N TYR A 262 -32.58 -7.81 24.60
CA TYR A 262 -32.58 -7.30 25.96
C TYR A 262 -31.52 -8.05 26.74
N GLY A 263 -30.75 -7.35 27.57
CA GLY A 263 -29.77 -8.00 28.44
C GLY A 263 -28.65 -7.04 28.86
N PRO A 264 -27.53 -7.59 29.37
CA PRO A 264 -26.44 -6.79 29.92
C PRO A 264 -25.77 -5.94 28.83
N ILE A 265 -25.62 -4.65 29.10
CA ILE A 265 -24.93 -3.70 28.23
C ILE A 265 -23.43 -3.79 28.50
N THR A 266 -22.66 -4.00 27.42
CA THR A 266 -21.21 -4.15 27.49
C THR A 266 -20.50 -3.04 26.73
N LYS A 267 -19.39 -2.55 27.27
CA LYS A 267 -18.45 -1.64 26.60
C LYS A 267 -17.08 -2.33 26.53
N LYS A 268 -16.52 -2.51 25.33
CA LYS A 268 -15.26 -3.26 25.10
C LYS A 268 -15.27 -4.68 25.71
N LYS A 269 -16.37 -5.41 25.53
CA LYS A 269 -16.62 -6.76 26.10
C LYS A 269 -16.76 -6.80 27.63
N GLU A 270 -16.67 -5.66 28.33
CA GLU A 270 -16.90 -5.58 29.77
C GLU A 270 -18.32 -5.09 30.09
N PRO A 271 -19.05 -5.75 31.01
CA PRO A 271 -20.35 -5.28 31.47
C PRO A 271 -20.28 -3.89 32.12
N ILE A 272 -21.27 -3.05 31.83
CA ILE A 272 -21.45 -1.77 32.53
C ILE A 272 -22.18 -2.07 33.85
N TYR A 273 -21.53 -1.80 34.98
CA TYR A 273 -22.14 -1.96 36.30
C TYR A 273 -22.89 -0.70 36.72
N LEU A 274 -24.07 -0.89 37.33
CA LEU A 274 -24.83 0.22 37.90
C LEU A 274 -24.12 0.74 39.15
N GLN A 275 -23.69 1.99 39.09
CA GLN A 275 -23.08 2.68 40.21
C GLN A 275 -24.13 3.41 41.04
N SER A 276 -23.88 3.50 42.33
CA SER A 276 -24.68 4.26 43.29
C SER A 276 -23.82 5.32 43.93
N THR A 277 -24.31 6.56 43.89
CA THR A 277 -23.69 7.69 44.56
C THR A 277 -24.75 8.32 45.44
N ALA A 278 -24.47 8.47 46.73
CA ALA A 278 -25.40 9.17 47.61
C ALA A 278 -25.32 10.67 47.33
N LEU A 279 -26.41 11.41 47.53
CA LEU A 279 -26.43 12.86 47.29
C LEU A 279 -25.36 13.61 48.11
N LYS A 280 -25.02 13.11 49.32
CA LYS A 280 -23.92 13.62 50.15
C LYS A 280 -22.52 13.47 49.52
N ASP A 281 -22.39 12.54 48.58
CA ASP A 281 -21.15 12.27 47.85
C ASP A 281 -21.10 13.11 46.54
N ALA A 282 -22.10 13.99 46.31
CA ALA A 282 -22.08 14.92 45.19
C ALA A 282 -20.94 15.93 45.34
N VAL A 283 -20.21 16.16 44.26
CA VAL A 283 -19.12 17.12 44.22
C VAL A 283 -19.71 18.52 44.03
N LEU A 284 -19.41 19.43 44.97
CA LEU A 284 -19.70 20.84 44.81
C LEU A 284 -18.77 21.42 43.75
N LEU A 285 -19.32 22.09 42.74
CA LEU A 285 -18.55 22.67 41.62
C LEU A 285 -17.87 23.99 42.03
N GLU A 286 -17.03 23.93 43.06
CA GLU A 286 -16.24 25.05 43.56
C GLU A 286 -14.74 24.72 43.45
N GLY A 287 -13.98 25.58 42.76
CA GLY A 287 -12.53 25.39 42.59
C GLY A 287 -12.17 24.45 41.44
N GLN A 288 -11.27 23.49 41.69
CA GLN A 288 -10.75 22.57 40.67
C GLN A 288 -11.59 21.29 40.59
N PHE A 289 -12.10 20.98 39.40
CA PHE A 289 -12.79 19.72 39.11
C PHE A 289 -11.79 18.71 38.54
N PHE A 290 -11.80 17.50 39.08
CA PHE A 290 -11.01 16.38 38.57
C PHE A 290 -11.93 15.41 37.83
N SER A 291 -11.59 15.06 36.59
CA SER A 291 -12.37 14.15 35.76
C SER A 291 -12.41 12.71 36.28
N GLN A 292 -11.46 12.35 37.14
CA GLN A 292 -11.44 11.07 37.83
C GLN A 292 -11.84 11.26 39.28
N SER A 293 -12.84 10.48 39.71
CA SER A 293 -13.20 10.43 41.13
C SER A 293 -12.07 9.77 41.93
N THR A 294 -11.76 10.35 43.08
CA THR A 294 -10.85 9.75 44.08
C THR A 294 -11.57 8.76 45.00
N THR A 295 -12.91 8.69 44.94
CA THR A 295 -13.70 7.75 45.73
C THR A 295 -13.88 6.43 44.99
N THR A 296 -13.76 5.33 45.73
CA THR A 296 -14.05 3.99 45.20
C THR A 296 -15.51 3.92 44.74
N PRO A 297 -15.78 3.51 43.50
CA PRO A 297 -17.14 3.41 43.00
C PRO A 297 -17.92 2.40 43.83
N ARG A 298 -19.09 2.82 44.34
CA ARG A 298 -20.05 1.91 44.96
C ARG A 298 -20.99 1.40 43.88
N TYR A 299 -21.19 0.10 43.84
CA TYR A 299 -22.11 -0.53 42.89
C TYR A 299 -23.44 -0.84 43.57
N ILE A 300 -24.55 -0.69 42.84
CA ILE A 300 -25.83 -1.24 43.26
C ILE A 300 -25.69 -2.75 43.24
N THR A 301 -25.95 -3.44 44.34
CA THR A 301 -25.86 -4.90 44.42
C THR A 301 -27.22 -5.58 44.27
N ASP A 302 -27.22 -6.83 43.83
CA ASP A 302 -28.39 -7.70 43.85
C ASP A 302 -28.66 -8.28 45.26
N THR A 303 -29.66 -9.16 45.36
CA THR A 303 -30.02 -9.84 46.62
C THR A 303 -28.95 -10.78 47.16
N GLN A 304 -27.93 -11.12 46.36
CA GLN A 304 -26.78 -11.97 46.72
C GLN A 304 -25.52 -11.13 47.01
N GLY A 305 -25.62 -9.80 46.99
CA GLY A 305 -24.49 -8.89 47.22
C GLY A 305 -23.56 -8.71 46.02
N LYS A 306 -23.92 -9.16 44.82
CA LYS A 306 -23.11 -8.98 43.60
C LYS A 306 -23.46 -7.67 42.89
N PRO A 307 -22.48 -6.95 42.29
CA PRO A 307 -22.75 -5.76 41.48
C PRO A 307 -23.77 -6.03 40.37
N ARG A 308 -24.82 -5.22 40.31
CA ARG A 308 -25.83 -5.28 39.26
C ARG A 308 -25.26 -4.73 37.96
N VAL A 309 -25.43 -5.51 36.91
CA VAL A 309 -25.13 -5.09 35.53
C VAL A 309 -26.29 -4.23 35.02
N MET A 310 -25.97 -3.22 34.22
CA MET A 310 -26.94 -2.44 33.46
C MET A 310 -27.54 -3.36 32.39
N GLU A 311 -28.84 -3.61 32.50
CA GLU A 311 -29.60 -4.31 31.48
C GLU A 311 -30.57 -3.34 30.81
N ALA A 312 -30.65 -3.38 29.49
CA ALA A 312 -31.58 -2.58 28.71
C ALA A 312 -31.90 -3.25 27.37
N PRO A 313 -33.00 -2.88 26.71
CA PRO A 313 -33.15 -3.11 25.28
C PRO A 313 -32.00 -2.45 24.51
N TYR A 314 -31.41 -3.18 23.57
CA TYR A 314 -30.32 -2.69 22.74
C TYR A 314 -30.46 -3.14 21.30
N ILE A 315 -29.81 -2.40 20.42
CA ILE A 315 -29.51 -2.79 19.05
C ILE A 315 -28.00 -2.94 18.88
N ASP A 316 -27.56 -4.07 18.36
CA ASP A 316 -26.15 -4.39 18.13
C ASP A 316 -25.77 -3.98 16.72
N LEU A 317 -24.91 -2.96 16.60
CA LEU A 317 -24.41 -2.44 15.32
C LEU A 317 -23.06 -3.07 14.92
N GLY A 318 -22.74 -4.25 15.47
CA GLY A 318 -21.51 -4.98 15.18
C GLY A 318 -20.28 -4.27 15.76
N GLU A 319 -19.35 -3.86 14.89
CA GLU A 319 -18.08 -3.22 15.31
C GLU A 319 -18.30 -1.91 16.07
N ASN A 320 -19.44 -1.23 15.87
CA ASN A 320 -19.77 0.01 16.58
C ASN A 320 -20.35 -0.23 17.98
N GLY A 321 -20.67 -1.48 18.34
CA GLY A 321 -21.16 -1.87 19.67
C GLY A 321 -22.68 -1.79 19.83
N LEU A 322 -23.12 -1.75 21.09
CA LEU A 322 -24.53 -1.75 21.48
C LEU A 322 -25.05 -0.32 21.63
N PHE A 323 -26.18 -0.02 20.99
CA PHE A 323 -26.86 1.27 21.05
C PHE A 323 -28.19 1.09 21.78
N SER A 324 -28.59 2.09 22.56
CA SER A 324 -29.93 2.20 23.12
C SER A 324 -30.94 2.62 22.05
N LEU A 325 -32.25 2.48 22.35
CA LEU A 325 -33.33 2.95 21.47
C LEU A 325 -33.14 4.43 21.08
N GLY A 326 -32.92 5.31 22.07
CA GLY A 326 -32.80 6.74 21.80
C GLY A 326 -31.55 7.11 20.99
N GLU A 327 -30.42 6.41 21.20
CA GLU A 327 -29.23 6.58 20.36
C GLU A 327 -29.48 6.13 18.92
N PHE A 328 -30.17 5.00 18.74
CA PHE A 328 -30.50 4.49 17.42
C PHE A 328 -31.51 5.37 16.68
N GLU A 329 -32.57 5.82 17.35
CA GLU A 329 -33.53 6.78 16.80
C GLU A 329 -32.80 8.06 16.38
N THR A 330 -31.93 8.59 17.23
CA THR A 330 -31.20 9.85 16.95
C THR A 330 -30.24 9.72 15.78
N ILE A 331 -29.48 8.62 15.66
CA ILE A 331 -28.49 8.49 14.58
C ILE A 331 -29.14 8.16 13.24
N THR A 332 -30.30 7.52 13.25
CA THR A 332 -31.02 7.08 12.04
C THR A 332 -32.14 8.03 11.60
N ASP A 333 -32.42 9.09 12.36
CA ASP A 333 -33.40 10.11 11.99
C ASP A 333 -33.06 10.79 10.65
N GLU A 334 -34.08 11.34 10.01
CA GLU A 334 -33.93 12.04 8.73
C GLU A 334 -32.90 13.17 8.86
N SER A 335 -32.04 13.32 7.84
CA SER A 335 -30.94 14.29 7.82
C SER A 335 -29.84 14.08 8.89
N GLN A 336 -29.87 12.97 9.63
CA GLN A 336 -28.73 12.51 10.43
C GLN A 336 -27.85 11.57 9.60
N MET A 337 -27.16 10.63 10.25
CA MET A 337 -26.30 9.69 9.55
C MET A 337 -27.09 8.71 8.68
N GLU A 338 -28.37 8.49 9.02
CA GLU A 338 -29.22 7.46 8.44
C GLU A 338 -28.56 6.08 8.56
N PHE A 339 -29.11 5.06 7.92
CA PHE A 339 -28.49 3.74 7.94
C PHE A 339 -28.61 3.01 6.60
N ILE A 340 -27.68 2.06 6.41
CA ILE A 340 -27.65 1.11 5.31
C ILE A 340 -27.52 -0.31 5.88
N THR A 341 -28.17 -1.27 5.23
CA THR A 341 -28.10 -2.66 5.67
C THR A 341 -26.81 -3.33 5.19
N PRO A 342 -26.25 -4.30 5.95
CA PRO A 342 -25.12 -5.08 5.47
C PRO A 342 -25.46 -5.90 4.22
N GLU A 343 -26.72 -6.29 4.02
CA GLU A 343 -27.21 -6.99 2.83
C GLU A 343 -27.13 -6.12 1.57
N GLU A 344 -27.49 -4.83 1.64
CA GLU A 344 -27.34 -3.91 0.50
C GLU A 344 -25.88 -3.71 0.09
N ILE A 345 -24.99 -3.60 1.09
CA ILE A 345 -23.55 -3.55 0.84
C ILE A 345 -23.07 -4.86 0.21
N ALA A 346 -23.50 -6.00 0.74
CA ALA A 346 -23.10 -7.33 0.26
C ALA A 346 -23.53 -7.56 -1.20
N LYS A 347 -24.79 -7.23 -1.52
CA LYS A 347 -25.31 -7.33 -2.89
C LYS A 347 -24.54 -6.45 -3.87
N THR A 348 -24.24 -5.22 -3.46
CA THR A 348 -23.41 -4.29 -4.26
C THR A 348 -21.98 -4.83 -4.43
N ALA A 349 -21.39 -5.41 -3.39
CA ALA A 349 -20.07 -6.04 -3.42
C ALA A 349 -20.02 -7.17 -4.45
N ILE A 350 -21.00 -8.08 -4.43
CA ILE A 350 -21.07 -9.18 -5.40
C ILE A 350 -21.24 -8.64 -6.83
N TRP A 351 -22.14 -7.67 -7.02
CA TRP A 351 -22.33 -7.03 -8.32
C TRP A 351 -21.04 -6.42 -8.87
N GLU A 352 -20.27 -5.73 -8.02
CA GLU A 352 -19.00 -5.14 -8.41
C GLU A 352 -17.94 -6.20 -8.75
N ILE A 353 -17.82 -7.28 -7.97
CA ILE A 353 -16.91 -8.41 -8.28
C ILE A 353 -17.31 -9.08 -9.60
N MET A 354 -18.61 -9.21 -9.85
CA MET A 354 -19.13 -9.75 -11.10
C MET A 354 -18.95 -8.81 -12.30
N GLY A 355 -18.63 -7.53 -12.07
CA GLY A 355 -18.40 -6.52 -13.11
C GLY A 355 -19.68 -5.84 -13.58
N ARG A 356 -20.71 -5.77 -12.75
CA ARG A 356 -21.90 -4.95 -13.00
C ARG A 356 -21.61 -3.49 -12.68
N ASN A 357 -22.29 -2.58 -13.37
CA ASN A 357 -22.14 -1.14 -13.15
C ASN A 357 -23.04 -0.68 -12.01
N THR A 358 -22.53 -0.60 -10.77
CA THR A 358 -23.32 -0.07 -9.64
C THR A 358 -23.15 1.43 -9.45
N GLY A 359 -22.04 2.00 -9.94
CA GLY A 359 -21.67 3.40 -9.70
C GLY A 359 -21.04 3.66 -8.33
N ASN A 360 -20.84 2.63 -7.49
CA ASN A 360 -20.34 2.77 -6.12
C ASN A 360 -18.85 2.38 -5.95
N ASP A 361 -18.18 1.92 -7.01
CA ASP A 361 -16.74 1.63 -6.98
C ASP A 361 -15.91 2.93 -6.99
N ILE A 362 -15.36 3.28 -5.83
CA ILE A 362 -14.56 4.49 -5.62
C ILE A 362 -13.28 4.46 -6.47
N VAL A 363 -12.65 3.30 -6.66
CA VAL A 363 -11.43 3.19 -7.45
C VAL A 363 -11.72 3.50 -8.91
N ALA A 364 -12.83 2.96 -9.44
CA ALA A 364 -13.29 3.28 -10.79
C ALA A 364 -13.72 4.75 -10.92
N ALA A 365 -14.37 5.33 -9.91
CA ALA A 365 -14.74 6.75 -9.91
C ALA A 365 -13.51 7.67 -9.93
N LEU A 366 -12.45 7.34 -9.18
CA LEU A 366 -11.18 8.05 -9.25
C LEU A 366 -10.53 7.90 -10.64
N ASP A 367 -10.45 6.68 -11.18
CA ASP A 367 -9.81 6.45 -12.48
C ASP A 367 -10.53 7.12 -13.65
N THR A 368 -11.86 7.26 -13.57
CA THR A 368 -12.67 7.95 -14.59
C THR A 368 -12.64 9.48 -14.47
N SER A 369 -12.31 10.03 -13.30
CA SER A 369 -12.31 11.47 -13.05
C SER A 369 -10.94 12.15 -13.25
N ILE A 370 -9.85 11.37 -13.38
CA ILE A 370 -8.51 11.91 -13.60
C ILE A 370 -8.27 12.38 -15.05
N MET A 371 -7.37 13.35 -15.21
CA MET A 371 -6.97 13.85 -16.52
C MET A 371 -5.89 12.95 -17.16
N GLY A 372 -6.23 12.33 -18.29
CA GLY A 372 -5.29 11.55 -19.11
C GLY A 372 -4.46 12.39 -20.09
N PRO A 373 -3.53 11.77 -20.84
CA PRO A 373 -2.82 12.40 -21.94
C PRO A 373 -3.80 12.84 -23.00
N THR A 374 -3.54 14.00 -23.59
CA THR A 374 -4.40 14.55 -24.63
C THR A 374 -3.70 14.50 -25.98
N TYR A 375 -4.48 14.43 -27.05
CA TYR A 375 -3.97 14.56 -28.41
C TYR A 375 -3.13 15.85 -28.58
N ARG A 376 -3.60 16.97 -28.03
CA ARG A 376 -2.88 18.25 -28.06
C ARG A 376 -1.50 18.14 -27.42
N ALA A 377 -1.38 17.50 -26.25
CA ALA A 377 -0.08 17.29 -25.61
C ALA A 377 0.85 16.41 -26.46
N GLY A 378 0.31 15.35 -27.08
CA GLY A 378 1.05 14.51 -28.03
C GLY A 378 1.58 15.29 -29.25
N HIS A 379 0.79 16.22 -29.79
CA HIS A 379 1.22 17.11 -30.87
C HIS A 379 2.30 18.11 -30.43
N LEU A 380 2.06 18.81 -29.30
CA LEU A 380 3.00 19.79 -28.74
C LEU A 380 4.34 19.16 -28.33
N ARG A 381 4.35 17.86 -27.99
CA ARG A 381 5.57 17.10 -27.72
C ARG A 381 6.57 17.18 -28.89
N LYS A 382 6.10 17.08 -30.14
CA LYS A 382 6.98 17.17 -31.31
C LYS A 382 7.68 18.53 -31.37
N TYR A 383 6.90 19.60 -31.21
CA TYR A 383 7.43 20.96 -31.17
C TYR A 383 8.45 21.15 -30.04
N ALA A 384 8.12 20.73 -28.82
CA ALA A 384 9.00 20.87 -27.67
C ALA A 384 10.33 20.14 -27.85
N ILE A 385 10.30 18.91 -28.39
CA ILE A 385 11.51 18.15 -28.68
C ILE A 385 12.34 18.82 -29.79
N SER A 386 11.72 19.25 -30.88
CA SER A 386 12.43 19.92 -31.98
C SER A 386 13.08 21.23 -31.53
N TYR A 387 12.41 22.00 -30.68
CA TYR A 387 12.98 23.23 -30.13
C TYR A 387 14.13 22.96 -29.16
N LEU A 388 14.05 21.91 -28.32
CA LEU A 388 15.17 21.49 -27.48
C LEU A 388 16.37 21.01 -28.31
N GLN A 389 16.14 20.28 -29.40
CA GLN A 389 17.20 19.85 -30.31
C GLN A 389 17.88 21.05 -30.96
N GLN A 390 17.11 22.04 -31.41
CA GLN A 390 17.64 23.30 -31.93
C GLN A 390 18.54 24.00 -30.90
N LEU A 391 18.11 24.11 -29.63
CA LEU A 391 18.93 24.73 -28.58
C LEU A 391 20.23 23.95 -28.29
N VAL A 392 20.17 22.61 -28.32
CA VAL A 392 21.37 21.76 -28.18
C VAL A 392 22.35 22.03 -29.31
N GLU A 393 21.87 22.14 -30.56
CA GLU A 393 22.70 22.45 -31.73
C GLU A 393 23.28 23.87 -31.68
N GLU A 394 22.46 24.88 -31.34
CA GLU A 394 22.86 26.29 -31.26
C GLU A 394 23.96 26.54 -30.21
N HIS A 395 23.89 25.85 -29.07
CA HIS A 395 24.83 26.02 -27.97
C HIS A 395 25.96 24.99 -27.93
N GLY A 396 25.94 23.98 -28.80
CA GLY A 396 26.88 22.86 -28.76
C GLY A 396 26.89 22.10 -27.42
N ALA A 397 25.82 22.21 -26.65
CA ALA A 397 25.73 21.70 -25.28
C ALA A 397 24.90 20.43 -25.23
N GLU A 398 25.48 19.34 -24.77
CA GLU A 398 24.75 18.08 -24.63
C GLU A 398 23.67 18.16 -23.53
N SER A 399 22.53 17.51 -23.76
CA SER A 399 21.42 17.42 -22.81
C SER A 399 20.98 15.96 -22.65
N ILE A 400 21.61 15.25 -21.69
CA ILE A 400 21.47 13.79 -21.53
C ILE A 400 20.62 13.49 -20.30
N ALA A 401 21.14 13.77 -19.11
CA ALA A 401 20.42 13.63 -17.85
C ALA A 401 21.00 14.54 -16.76
N PHE A 402 20.15 14.93 -15.80
CA PHE A 402 20.48 15.84 -14.72
C PHE A 402 20.25 15.26 -13.32
N GLU A 403 19.79 14.00 -13.21
CA GLU A 403 19.37 13.36 -11.96
C GLU A 403 18.31 14.13 -11.14
N ILE A 404 17.41 14.85 -11.83
CA ILE A 404 16.28 15.55 -11.19
C ILE A 404 14.98 14.72 -11.29
N LEU A 405 14.81 13.97 -12.37
CA LEU A 405 13.60 13.19 -12.61
C LEU A 405 13.56 11.90 -11.77
N GLY A 406 14.71 11.27 -11.55
CA GLY A 406 14.83 9.96 -10.89
C GLY A 406 14.14 8.82 -11.66
N PRO A 407 14.35 7.55 -11.24
CA PRO A 407 15.39 7.11 -10.29
C PRO A 407 16.81 7.26 -10.89
N PRO A 408 17.90 7.15 -10.09
CA PRO A 408 19.29 7.22 -10.58
C PRO A 408 19.60 6.30 -11.76
N ARG A 409 18.91 5.17 -11.81
CA ARG A 409 18.94 4.23 -12.92
C ARG A 409 18.56 4.84 -14.27
N LEU A 410 17.66 5.82 -14.30
CA LEU A 410 17.31 6.55 -15.52
C LEU A 410 18.54 7.27 -16.08
N SER A 411 19.21 8.08 -15.25
CA SER A 411 20.39 8.83 -15.69
C SER A 411 21.53 7.89 -16.07
N LYS A 412 21.77 6.84 -15.28
CA LYS A 412 22.72 5.77 -15.61
C LYS A 412 22.49 5.26 -17.03
N LEU A 413 21.29 4.74 -17.31
CA LEU A 413 20.99 4.11 -18.59
C LEU A 413 21.04 5.11 -19.75
N LEU A 414 20.65 6.37 -19.53
CA LEU A 414 20.76 7.43 -20.54
C LEU A 414 22.22 7.73 -20.89
N TYR A 415 23.12 7.79 -19.90
CA TYR A 415 24.54 8.00 -20.16
C TYR A 415 25.22 6.77 -20.77
N GLU A 416 24.91 5.55 -20.32
CA GLU A 416 25.43 4.33 -20.94
C GLU A 416 25.00 4.22 -22.42
N ALA A 417 23.72 4.49 -22.71
CA ALA A 417 23.23 4.56 -24.09
C ALA A 417 23.93 5.69 -24.89
N HIS A 418 24.24 6.81 -24.24
CA HIS A 418 24.96 7.92 -24.86
C HIS A 418 26.41 7.55 -25.22
N LEU A 419 27.12 6.80 -24.37
CA LEU A 419 28.47 6.29 -24.66
C LEU A 419 28.45 5.39 -25.90
N LEU A 420 27.49 4.45 -25.96
CA LEU A 420 27.32 3.58 -27.12
C LEU A 420 26.99 4.38 -28.39
N LYS A 421 26.17 5.44 -28.27
CA LYS A 421 25.85 6.34 -29.37
C LYS A 421 27.08 7.08 -29.89
N ARG A 422 27.89 7.67 -29.02
CA ARG A 422 29.11 8.39 -29.40
C ARG A 422 30.12 7.48 -30.10
N LEU A 423 30.29 6.25 -29.62
CA LEU A 423 31.28 5.31 -30.15
C LEU A 423 30.84 4.61 -31.44
N TYR A 424 29.57 4.20 -31.52
CA TYR A 424 29.10 3.29 -32.58
C TYR A 424 27.97 3.87 -33.44
N GLY A 425 27.19 4.81 -32.92
CA GLY A 425 26.09 5.49 -33.64
C GLY A 425 24.84 4.65 -33.90
N THR A 426 24.98 3.38 -34.28
CA THR A 426 23.87 2.47 -34.60
C THR A 426 23.89 1.21 -33.75
N LEU A 427 22.71 0.62 -33.54
CA LEU A 427 22.54 -0.60 -32.75
C LEU A 427 23.33 -1.78 -33.34
N GLN A 428 23.32 -1.91 -34.67
CA GLN A 428 24.04 -2.96 -35.40
C GLN A 428 25.54 -2.87 -35.18
N LYS A 429 26.13 -1.66 -35.21
CA LYS A 429 27.56 -1.46 -34.97
C LYS A 429 27.99 -1.81 -33.55
N VAL A 430 27.11 -1.67 -32.55
CA VAL A 430 27.41 -2.16 -31.20
C VAL A 430 27.55 -3.68 -31.21
N LEU A 431 26.65 -4.39 -31.91
CA LEU A 431 26.67 -5.86 -31.96
C LEU A 431 27.88 -6.46 -32.68
N THR A 432 28.50 -5.74 -33.63
CA THR A 432 29.70 -6.22 -34.36
C THR A 432 30.98 -6.17 -33.52
N HIS A 433 30.96 -5.53 -32.35
CA HIS A 433 32.13 -5.39 -31.49
C HIS A 433 32.09 -6.35 -30.30
N ASP A 434 33.28 -6.77 -29.86
CA ASP A 434 33.49 -7.60 -28.67
C ASP A 434 33.24 -6.77 -27.40
N GLU A 435 32.61 -7.36 -26.39
CA GLU A 435 32.20 -6.69 -25.16
C GLU A 435 33.40 -6.09 -24.41
N LYS A 436 34.57 -6.73 -24.47
CA LYS A 436 35.80 -6.20 -23.86
C LYS A 436 36.32 -4.98 -24.61
N LYS A 437 36.17 -4.96 -25.94
CA LYS A 437 36.51 -3.79 -26.76
C LYS A 437 35.54 -2.63 -26.49
N ILE A 438 34.26 -2.92 -26.32
CA ILE A 438 33.26 -1.91 -25.94
C ILE A 438 33.59 -1.33 -24.57
N ALA A 439 33.85 -2.18 -23.57
CA ALA A 439 34.24 -1.76 -22.23
C ALA A 439 35.48 -0.85 -22.24
N ALA A 440 36.55 -1.29 -22.91
CA ALA A 440 37.78 -0.52 -23.03
C ALA A 440 37.55 0.83 -23.75
N ALA A 441 36.77 0.85 -24.83
CA ALA A 441 36.48 2.07 -25.58
C ALA A 441 35.60 3.07 -24.79
N CYS A 442 34.62 2.57 -24.03
CA CYS A 442 33.79 3.41 -23.14
C CYS A 442 34.62 4.00 -21.99
N GLU A 443 35.50 3.19 -21.39
CA GLU A 443 36.42 3.67 -20.36
C GLU A 443 37.40 4.69 -20.92
N GLU A 444 38.01 4.43 -22.07
CA GLU A 444 38.91 5.36 -22.75
C GLU A 444 38.21 6.69 -23.10
N LEU A 445 36.99 6.63 -23.62
CA LEU A 445 36.18 7.82 -23.90
C LEU A 445 35.95 8.66 -22.64
N LEU A 446 35.51 8.03 -21.54
CA LEU A 446 35.25 8.73 -20.28
C LEU A 446 36.54 9.24 -19.61
N LEU A 447 37.69 8.60 -19.83
CA LEU A 447 38.97 9.07 -19.32
C LEU A 447 39.50 10.26 -20.14
N ASN A 448 39.27 10.27 -21.45
CA ASN A 448 39.74 11.33 -22.35
C ASN A 448 38.80 12.54 -22.41
N ASP A 449 37.50 12.35 -22.22
CA ASP A 449 36.50 13.43 -22.21
C ASP A 449 36.22 13.91 -20.77
N GLU A 450 37.00 14.91 -20.34
CA GLU A 450 36.86 15.50 -19.00
C GLU A 450 35.50 16.17 -18.78
N GLU A 451 34.93 16.79 -19.81
CA GLU A 451 33.66 17.51 -19.69
C GLU A 451 32.49 16.53 -19.49
N LEU A 452 32.42 15.47 -20.30
CA LEU A 452 31.42 14.41 -20.17
C LEU A 452 31.53 13.72 -18.81
N ARG A 453 32.76 13.33 -18.42
CA ARG A 453 33.02 12.70 -17.12
C ARG A 453 32.59 13.61 -15.97
N SER A 454 32.94 14.89 -16.03
CA SER A 454 32.60 15.87 -15.00
C SER A 454 31.09 16.03 -14.88
N ARG A 455 30.35 16.13 -16.00
CA ARG A 455 28.88 16.23 -16.00
C ARG A 455 28.22 15.04 -15.30
N ILE A 456 28.66 13.82 -15.59
CA ILE A 456 28.14 12.59 -14.99
C ILE A 456 28.38 12.56 -13.48
N ILE A 457 29.62 12.77 -13.03
CA ILE A 457 29.95 12.66 -11.62
C ILE A 457 29.37 13.83 -10.80
N SER A 458 29.17 15.00 -11.41
CA SER A 458 28.58 16.18 -10.77
C SER A 458 27.10 16.02 -10.43
N ILE A 459 26.36 15.24 -11.22
CA ILE A 459 24.96 14.91 -10.93
C ILE A 459 24.81 13.73 -9.96
N GLY A 460 25.93 13.25 -9.39
CA GLY A 460 25.93 12.19 -8.39
C GLY A 460 25.91 10.76 -8.96
N ILE A 461 26.23 10.57 -10.25
CA ILE A 461 26.29 9.24 -10.88
C ILE A 461 27.76 8.77 -10.93
N PRO A 462 28.15 7.72 -10.18
CA PRO A 462 29.51 7.18 -10.23
C PRO A 462 29.81 6.37 -11.51
N LEU A 463 31.08 6.24 -11.85
CA LEU A 463 31.61 5.39 -12.92
C LEU A 463 32.37 4.21 -12.33
N LEU A 464 31.87 2.99 -12.48
CA LEU A 464 32.57 1.76 -12.13
C LEU A 464 33.45 1.35 -13.32
N LEU A 465 34.77 1.35 -13.15
CA LEU A 465 35.73 1.03 -14.23
C LEU A 465 35.68 -0.44 -14.64
N ALA A 466 36.23 -0.77 -15.81
CA ALA A 466 36.17 -2.11 -16.40
C ALA A 466 36.88 -3.18 -15.55
N ASP A 467 37.80 -2.78 -14.67
CA ASP A 467 38.44 -3.68 -13.70
C ASP A 467 37.49 -4.11 -12.55
N GLY A 468 36.33 -3.48 -12.42
CA GLY A 468 35.34 -3.69 -11.36
C GLY A 468 35.82 -3.32 -9.95
N LYS A 469 37.01 -2.72 -9.83
CA LYS A 469 37.70 -2.44 -8.57
C LYS A 469 37.78 -0.95 -8.29
N LYS A 470 37.71 -0.11 -9.32
CA LYS A 470 37.83 1.34 -9.20
C LYS A 470 36.52 2.03 -9.51
N LEU A 471 36.19 3.02 -8.69
CA LEU A 471 34.99 3.85 -8.83
C LEU A 471 35.41 5.31 -8.93
N LEU A 472 35.12 5.96 -10.06
CA LEU A 472 35.23 7.41 -10.18
C LEU A 472 33.91 8.04 -9.73
N ARG A 473 33.97 8.99 -8.80
CA ARG A 473 32.76 9.62 -8.25
C ARG A 473 32.96 11.09 -7.94
N GLY A 474 31.85 11.81 -7.91
CA GLY A 474 31.79 13.18 -7.42
C GLY A 474 31.76 13.24 -5.89
N LYS A 475 31.59 14.46 -5.36
CA LYS A 475 31.43 14.69 -3.92
C LYS A 475 30.21 13.96 -3.37
N HIS A 476 29.12 13.99 -4.12
CA HIS A 476 27.86 13.32 -3.82
C HIS A 476 27.70 12.11 -4.73
N ILE A 477 27.03 11.06 -4.24
CA ILE A 477 26.60 9.90 -5.02
C ILE A 477 25.12 9.67 -4.73
N ALA A 478 24.32 9.42 -5.78
CA ALA A 478 22.89 9.22 -5.68
C ALA A 478 22.53 7.80 -5.18
N ILE A 479 23.39 6.82 -5.48
CA ILE A 479 23.29 5.44 -5.00
C ILE A 479 24.57 5.07 -4.27
N PRO A 480 24.50 4.50 -3.06
CA PRO A 480 23.27 4.24 -2.29
C PRO A 480 22.62 5.54 -1.75
N ALA A 481 21.28 5.59 -1.78
CA ALA A 481 20.49 6.79 -1.41
C ALA A 481 20.53 7.07 0.10
N GLU A 482 20.57 6.02 0.91
CA GLU A 482 20.83 6.10 2.33
C GLU A 482 22.21 5.52 2.60
N SER A 483 22.90 6.01 3.61
CA SER A 483 24.16 5.42 4.07
C SER A 483 24.04 5.19 5.56
N PRO A 484 24.15 3.94 6.05
CA PRO A 484 24.10 3.69 7.48
C PRO A 484 25.23 4.47 8.15
N VAL A 485 25.03 4.89 9.40
CA VAL A 485 26.01 5.68 10.16
C VAL A 485 27.38 4.99 10.23
N GLN A 486 27.41 3.66 10.17
CA GLN A 486 28.63 2.85 10.21
C GLN A 486 29.24 2.57 8.82
N GLY A 487 28.62 3.05 7.74
CA GLY A 487 29.00 2.74 6.37
C GLY A 487 28.63 1.31 5.94
N TYR A 488 28.83 1.02 4.66
CA TYR A 488 28.55 -0.30 4.09
C TYR A 488 29.78 -1.21 4.15
N ARG A 489 29.57 -2.48 4.49
CA ARG A 489 30.57 -3.52 4.21
C ARG A 489 30.53 -3.80 2.71
N LEU A 490 31.59 -3.44 2.01
CA LEU A 490 31.72 -3.71 0.58
C LEU A 490 31.85 -5.21 0.35
N ASP A 491 30.85 -5.78 -0.33
CA ASP A 491 30.95 -7.08 -0.98
C ASP A 491 30.51 -6.94 -2.45
N GLN A 492 30.73 -8.00 -3.22
CA GLN A 492 30.42 -7.99 -4.66
C GLN A 492 28.93 -7.79 -4.92
N ALA A 493 28.06 -8.32 -4.06
CA ALA A 493 26.61 -8.21 -4.21
C ALA A 493 26.13 -6.76 -4.05
N HIS A 494 26.69 -6.00 -3.11
CA HIS A 494 26.41 -4.56 -2.97
C HIS A 494 26.89 -3.77 -4.20
N ILE A 495 28.09 -4.06 -4.70
CA ILE A 495 28.62 -3.40 -5.90
C ILE A 495 27.71 -3.69 -7.10
N ASP A 496 27.29 -4.94 -7.29
CA ASP A 496 26.41 -5.33 -8.39
C ASP A 496 25.04 -4.66 -8.29
N THR A 497 24.48 -4.57 -7.08
CA THR A 497 23.20 -3.89 -6.82
C THR A 497 23.30 -2.39 -7.09
N TRP A 498 24.32 -1.71 -6.56
CA TRP A 498 24.46 -0.26 -6.75
C TRP A 498 24.85 0.10 -8.18
N ALA A 499 25.66 -0.75 -8.83
CA ALA A 499 25.91 -0.67 -10.25
C ALA A 499 24.58 -0.73 -10.98
N HIS A 500 23.80 -1.78 -10.80
CA HIS A 500 22.47 -1.92 -11.41
C HIS A 500 21.56 -0.70 -11.18
N ASP A 501 21.50 -0.19 -9.96
CA ASP A 501 20.53 0.84 -9.54
C ASP A 501 20.92 2.28 -9.93
N GLY A 502 22.19 2.57 -10.18
CA GLY A 502 22.56 3.95 -10.52
C GLY A 502 24.02 4.27 -10.82
N TRP A 503 24.95 3.31 -10.83
CA TRP A 503 26.33 3.60 -11.28
C TRP A 503 26.49 3.20 -12.75
N ILE A 504 27.15 4.04 -13.55
CA ILE A 504 27.56 3.66 -14.89
C ILE A 504 28.57 2.53 -14.77
N ASP A 505 28.24 1.39 -15.36
CA ASP A 505 28.99 0.15 -15.21
C ASP A 505 29.80 -0.13 -16.48
N LEU A 506 31.12 0.05 -16.41
CA LEU A 506 32.03 -0.16 -17.53
C LEU A 506 32.59 -1.58 -17.57
N ARG A 507 32.12 -2.48 -16.71
CA ARG A 507 32.54 -3.88 -16.75
C ARG A 507 31.95 -4.59 -17.96
N VAL A 508 32.64 -5.65 -18.38
CA VAL A 508 32.30 -6.42 -19.59
C VAL A 508 30.88 -6.98 -19.48
N GLU A 509 30.47 -7.41 -18.29
CA GLU A 509 29.16 -8.00 -18.01
C GLU A 509 28.00 -7.03 -18.33
N ASN A 510 28.17 -5.72 -18.06
CA ASN A 510 27.16 -4.73 -18.39
C ASN A 510 27.00 -4.56 -19.90
N PHE A 511 28.09 -4.64 -20.67
CA PHE A 511 28.02 -4.58 -22.13
C PHE A 511 27.47 -5.84 -22.76
N SER A 512 27.68 -7.01 -22.15
CA SER A 512 26.94 -8.22 -22.51
C SER A 512 25.43 -7.99 -22.35
N LEU A 513 25.00 -7.42 -21.22
CA LEU A 513 23.59 -7.08 -20.98
C LEU A 513 23.07 -6.04 -21.98
N TRP A 514 23.86 -5.01 -22.33
CA TRP A 514 23.50 -4.06 -23.38
C TRP A 514 23.34 -4.73 -24.76
N LYS A 515 24.21 -5.68 -25.12
CA LYS A 515 24.05 -6.44 -26.36
C LYS A 515 22.80 -7.30 -26.35
N GLU A 516 22.50 -7.99 -25.24
CA GLU A 516 21.25 -8.75 -25.08
C GLU A 516 20.00 -7.86 -25.26
N ARG A 517 19.99 -6.68 -24.64
CA ARG A 517 18.94 -5.65 -24.82
C ARG A 517 18.82 -5.22 -26.28
N ILE A 518 19.94 -4.92 -26.93
CA ILE A 518 19.98 -4.47 -28.32
C ILE A 518 19.48 -5.58 -29.27
N GLU A 519 19.89 -6.82 -29.06
CA GLU A 519 19.41 -7.98 -29.80
C GLU A 519 17.91 -8.19 -29.63
N ALA A 520 17.38 -8.05 -28.40
CA ALA A 520 15.94 -8.10 -28.16
C ALA A 520 15.19 -7.00 -28.95
N ILE A 521 15.70 -5.77 -28.92
CA ILE A 521 15.11 -4.64 -29.65
C ILE A 521 15.15 -4.85 -31.17
N ILE A 522 16.26 -5.34 -31.72
CA ILE A 522 16.38 -5.64 -33.16
C ILE A 522 15.43 -6.78 -33.55
N ARG A 523 15.34 -7.85 -32.75
CA ARG A 523 14.39 -8.95 -33.00
C ARG A 523 12.94 -8.47 -33.01
N GLU A 524 12.56 -7.62 -32.06
CA GLU A 524 11.23 -6.99 -32.04
C GLU A 524 10.97 -6.10 -33.26
N TRP A 525 12.02 -5.44 -33.77
CA TRP A 525 11.92 -4.64 -34.98
C TRP A 525 11.76 -5.48 -36.25
N ASP A 526 12.58 -6.54 -36.39
CA ASP A 526 12.59 -7.39 -37.58
C ASP A 526 11.35 -8.27 -37.70
N THR A 527 10.67 -8.56 -36.59
CA THR A 527 9.41 -9.31 -36.57
C THR A 527 8.19 -8.48 -36.99
N ARG A 528 8.33 -7.16 -37.14
CA ARG A 528 7.23 -6.31 -37.62
C ARG A 528 7.06 -6.41 -39.12
N ASP A 529 5.81 -6.55 -39.54
CA ASP A 529 5.44 -6.35 -40.94
C ASP A 529 5.66 -4.88 -41.31
N ARG A 530 6.62 -4.63 -42.21
CA ARG A 530 6.99 -3.28 -42.68
C ARG A 530 5.89 -2.65 -43.53
N HIS A 531 4.94 -3.45 -44.02
CA HIS A 531 3.75 -2.98 -44.74
C HIS A 531 2.56 -2.74 -43.83
N ASP A 532 2.64 -3.12 -42.55
CA ASP A 532 1.61 -2.83 -41.56
C ASP A 532 1.69 -1.35 -41.15
N THR A 533 0.96 -0.52 -41.91
CA THR A 533 0.74 0.90 -41.59
C THR A 533 -0.44 1.10 -40.63
N SER A 534 -0.96 0.03 -40.02
CA SER A 534 -2.07 0.13 -39.08
C SER A 534 -1.62 0.78 -37.78
N SER A 535 -2.60 1.25 -37.00
CA SER A 535 -2.36 1.79 -35.67
C SER A 535 -1.87 0.75 -34.65
N HIS A 536 -1.71 -0.53 -35.04
CA HIS A 536 -1.21 -1.60 -34.17
C HIS A 536 0.27 -1.38 -33.78
N GLY A 537 1.07 -0.74 -34.65
CA GLY A 537 2.47 -0.41 -34.42
C GLY A 537 2.67 0.78 -33.46
N ILE A 538 2.27 0.65 -32.18
CA ILE A 538 2.16 1.79 -31.24
C ILE A 538 3.51 2.42 -30.86
N LYS A 539 4.60 1.66 -30.85
CA LYS A 539 5.94 2.18 -30.47
C LYS A 539 6.81 2.26 -31.71
N SER A 540 6.99 3.44 -32.29
CA SER A 540 8.01 3.69 -33.32
C SER A 540 9.40 3.58 -32.67
N LEU A 541 9.89 2.34 -32.55
CA LEU A 541 11.28 2.07 -32.26
C LEU A 541 12.10 2.70 -33.40
N HIS A 542 13.22 3.32 -33.04
CA HIS A 542 14.32 3.82 -33.87
C HIS A 542 14.03 4.12 -35.35
N GLU A 543 14.24 5.38 -35.77
CA GLU A 543 14.14 5.73 -37.19
C GLU A 543 15.27 5.02 -37.97
N PRO A 544 14.96 4.22 -39.00
CA PRO A 544 15.98 3.60 -39.82
C PRO A 544 16.73 4.68 -40.60
N THR A 545 18.03 4.51 -40.77
CA THR A 545 18.78 5.37 -41.70
C THR A 545 18.30 5.14 -43.14
N SER A 546 18.21 6.21 -43.93
CA SER A 546 17.71 6.17 -45.31
C SER A 546 18.59 5.38 -46.28
N LYS A 547 19.77 4.92 -45.84
CA LYS A 547 20.76 4.28 -46.71
C LYS A 547 21.04 2.80 -46.39
N GLU A 548 20.88 2.31 -45.15
CA GLU A 548 21.44 0.99 -44.78
C GLU A 548 20.58 0.11 -43.86
N GLN A 549 19.30 0.44 -43.59
CA GLN A 549 18.46 -0.32 -42.64
C GLN A 549 19.04 -0.44 -41.20
N GLU A 550 20.13 0.26 -40.89
CA GLU A 550 20.66 0.36 -39.52
C GLU A 550 19.78 1.29 -38.66
N LEU A 551 19.60 0.90 -37.39
CA LEU A 551 18.79 1.63 -36.41
C LEU A 551 19.68 2.60 -35.63
N LEU A 552 19.37 3.89 -35.72
CA LEU A 552 20.08 4.93 -34.97
C LEU A 552 19.87 4.78 -33.47
N ILE A 553 20.93 4.90 -32.67
CA ILE A 553 20.81 4.92 -31.22
C ILE A 553 20.08 6.18 -30.77
N SER A 554 18.96 5.99 -30.07
CA SER A 554 18.21 7.04 -29.38
C SER A 554 18.15 6.67 -27.90
N GLU A 555 18.85 7.44 -27.08
CA GLU A 555 19.00 7.20 -25.64
C GLU A 555 17.63 7.04 -24.99
N SER A 556 16.73 7.99 -25.21
CA SER A 556 15.38 7.97 -24.64
C SER A 556 14.52 6.78 -25.10
N LYS A 557 14.65 6.32 -26.35
CA LYS A 557 13.91 5.16 -26.85
C LYS A 557 14.42 3.85 -26.26
N LEU A 558 15.75 3.69 -26.12
CA LEU A 558 16.36 2.53 -25.46
C LEU A 558 15.94 2.45 -23.99
N VAL A 559 16.08 3.54 -23.24
CA VAL A 559 15.75 3.55 -21.82
C VAL A 559 14.24 3.38 -21.59
N SER A 560 13.40 3.98 -22.43
CA SER A 560 11.95 3.73 -22.40
C SER A 560 11.58 2.28 -22.77
N TRP A 561 12.39 1.57 -23.56
CA TRP A 561 12.20 0.15 -23.81
C TRP A 561 12.59 -0.69 -22.59
N ILE A 562 13.73 -0.39 -21.96
CA ILE A 562 14.20 -1.06 -20.74
C ILE A 562 13.16 -0.91 -19.63
N PHE A 563 12.65 0.29 -19.36
CA PHE A 563 11.63 0.50 -18.33
C PHE A 563 10.31 -0.20 -18.61
N ALA A 564 9.97 -0.43 -19.88
CA ALA A 564 8.75 -1.14 -20.24
C ALA A 564 8.88 -2.66 -20.06
N HIS A 565 10.05 -3.23 -20.37
CA HIS A 565 10.26 -4.70 -20.44
C HIS A 565 10.95 -5.27 -19.21
N GLU A 566 11.97 -4.60 -18.67
CA GLU A 566 12.71 -5.05 -17.48
C GLU A 566 11.99 -4.61 -16.20
N GLU A 567 11.56 -3.35 -16.13
CA GLU A 567 10.89 -2.81 -14.93
C GLU A 567 9.37 -3.02 -14.92
N LYS A 568 8.80 -3.56 -16.02
CA LYS A 568 7.35 -3.68 -16.23
C LYS A 568 6.58 -2.36 -15.99
N GLY A 569 7.23 -1.21 -16.19
CA GLY A 569 6.73 0.13 -15.86
C GLY A 569 5.75 0.73 -16.88
N SER A 570 4.98 -0.11 -17.57
CA SER A 570 4.02 0.35 -18.59
C SER A 570 2.79 1.00 -17.94
N ARG A 571 2.21 2.02 -18.60
CA ARG A 571 1.13 2.86 -18.05
C ARG A 571 -0.18 2.11 -17.77
N MET A 572 -0.49 1.09 -18.56
CA MET A 572 -1.76 0.36 -18.50
C MET A 572 -1.53 -1.14 -18.58
N LYS A 573 -2.48 -1.91 -18.03
CA LYS A 573 -2.58 -3.36 -18.20
C LYS A 573 -2.69 -3.66 -19.70
N ALA A 574 -1.78 -4.47 -20.22
CA ALA A 574 -1.86 -4.99 -21.59
C ALA A 574 -2.92 -6.08 -21.69
#